data_AF-A0A7C5FHU1-F1
#
_entry.id   AF-A0A7C5FHU1-F1
#
_cell.length_a   1.000
_cell.length_b   1.000
_cell.length_c   1.000
_cell.angle_alpha   90.00
_cell.angle_beta   90.00
_cell.angle_gamma   90.00
#
_symmetry.space_group_name_H-M   'P 1'
#
loop_
_entity.id
_entity.type
_entity.pdbx_description
1 polymer ?
#
loop_
_entity_poly.entity_id
_entity_poly.type
_entity_poly.pdbx_seq_one_letter_code
_entity_poly.pdbx_strand_id
1 'polypeptide(L)' 'MDGYIIATVIKAILILAVISALAGFGTYLERKVLAFVQRRLGPMHVGPFGLLQILADGIKLFT' A
#
# COMPACT_ATOMS: atom_id res chain seq x y z
N MET A 1 27.39 -6.21 21.13
CA MET A 1 25.97 -5.85 21.38
C MET A 1 25.37 -5.11 20.19
N ASP A 2 26.21 -4.52 19.35
CA ASP A 2 25.84 -3.70 18.18
C ASP A 2 25.11 -4.53 17.11
N GLY A 3 25.52 -5.76 16.86
CA GLY A 3 24.87 -6.65 15.88
C GLY A 3 23.40 -6.99 16.22
N TYR A 4 23.06 -7.12 17.51
CA TYR A 4 21.69 -7.36 17.94
C TYR A 4 20.82 -6.11 17.79
N ILE A 5 21.37 -4.94 18.08
CA ILE A 5 20.69 -3.65 17.90
C ILE A 5 20.41 -3.43 16.40
N ILE A 6 21.42 -3.61 15.54
CA ILE A 6 21.28 -3.49 14.08
C ILE A 6 20.20 -4.46 13.56
N ALA A 7 20.26 -5.74 13.95
CA ALA A 7 19.27 -6.72 13.54
C ALA A 7 17.84 -6.37 14.01
N THR A 8 17.70 -5.79 15.21
CA THR A 8 16.40 -5.37 15.75
C THR A 8 15.83 -4.18 14.98
N VAL A 9 16.66 -3.18 14.66
CA VAL A 9 16.27 -2.01 13.87
C VAL A 9 15.84 -2.41 12.46
N ILE A 10 16.59 -3.32 11.81
CA ILE A 10 16.22 -3.83 10.49
C ILE A 10 14.86 -4.54 10.53
N LYS A 11 14.62 -5.40 11.53
CA LYS A 11 13.32 -6.07 11.70
C LYS A 11 12.18 -5.08 11.92
N ALA A 12 12.40 -4.05 12.74
CA ALA A 12 11.38 -3.03 13.01
C ALA A 12 11.00 -2.26 11.74
N ILE A 13 11.97 -1.83 10.95
CA ILE A 13 11.74 -1.14 9.67
C ILE A 13 11.01 -2.07 8.69
N LEU A 14 11.43 -3.34 8.61
CA LEU A 14 10.79 -4.32 7.74
C LEU A 14 9.32 -4.52 8.09
N ILE A 15 9.01 -4.69 9.38
CA ILE A 15 7.63 -4.84 9.85
C ILE A 15 6.80 -3.60 9.49
N LEU A 16 7.33 -2.40 9.74
CA LEU A 16 6.62 -1.16 9.43
C LEU A 16 6.33 -1.02 7.93
N ALA A 17 7.33 -1.33 7.09
CA ALA A 17 7.20 -1.27 5.63
C ALA A 17 6.16 -2.28 5.12
N VAL A 18 6.17 -3.51 5.63
CA VAL A 18 5.22 -4.56 5.24
C VAL A 18 3.78 -4.20 5.64
N ILE A 19 3.57 -3.73 6.88
CA ILE A 19 2.24 -3.33 7.34
C ILE A 19 1.71 -2.15 6.50
N SER A 20 2.56 -1.17 6.21
CA SER A 20 2.18 -0.01 5.40
C SER A 20 1.80 -0.40 3.97
N ALA A 21 2.57 -1.31 3.36
CA ALA A 21 2.27 -1.84 2.03
C ALA A 21 0.95 -2.65 2.00
N LEU A 22 0.72 -3.49 3.01
CA LEU A 22 -0.53 -4.24 3.16
C LEU A 22 -1.74 -3.32 3.33
N ALA A 23 -1.62 -2.25 4.12
CA ALA A 23 -2.68 -1.26 4.29
C ALA A 23 -3.02 -0.53 2.98
N GLY A 24 -1.99 -0.14 2.20
CA GLY A 24 -2.18 0.46 0.88
C GLY A 24 -2.89 -0.48 -0.10
N PHE A 25 -2.46 -1.76 -0.13
CA PHE A 25 -3.08 -2.77 -0.98
C PHE A 25 -4.52 -3.12 -0.55
N GLY A 26 -4.78 -3.19 0.76
CA GLY A 26 -6.11 -3.37 1.32
C GLY A 26 -7.07 -2.27 0.85
N THR A 27 -6.63 -1.01 0.93
CA THR A 27 -7.42 0.14 0.45
C THR A 27 -7.71 0.06 -1.06
N TYR A 28 -6.74 -0.37 -1.87
CA TYR A 28 -6.93 -0.56 -3.31
C TYR A 28 -8.00 -1.64 -3.59
N LEU A 29 -7.91 -2.78 -2.92
CA LEU A 29 -8.89 -3.86 -3.07
C LEU A 29 -10.28 -3.44 -2.62
N GLU A 30 -10.40 -2.77 -1.48
CA GLU A 30 -11.66 -2.26 -0.96
C GLU A 30 -12.36 -1.37 -1.99
N ARG A 31 -11.64 -0.41 -2.59
CA ARG A 31 -12.19 0.45 -3.66
C ARG A 31 -12.67 -0.37 -4.87
N LYS A 32 -11.96 -1.44 -5.21
CA LYS A 32 -12.32 -2.31 -6.35
C LYS A 32 -13.56 -3.15 -6.06
N VAL A 33 -13.66 -3.69 -4.85
CA VAL A 33 -14.82 -4.46 -4.38
C VAL A 33 -16.06 -3.58 -4.26
N LEU A 34 -15.93 -2.39 -3.64
CA LEU A 34 -17.03 -1.43 -3.52
C LEU A 34 -17.55 -0.97 -4.89
N ALA A 35 -16.64 -0.71 -5.84
CA ALA A 35 -17.01 -0.39 -7.21
C ALA A 35 -17.77 -1.55 -7.89
N PHE A 36 -17.30 -2.78 -7.69
CA PHE A 36 -17.94 -3.98 -8.23
C PHE A 36 -19.38 -4.16 -7.69
N VAL A 37 -19.58 -3.98 -6.38
CA VAL A 37 -20.92 -4.00 -5.75
C VAL A 37 -21.84 -2.94 -6.37
N GLN A 38 -21.29 -1.76 -6.67
CA GLN A 38 -22.02 -0.65 -7.30
C GLN A 38 -22.18 -0.80 -8.82
N ARG A 39 -21.79 -1.93 -9.41
CA ARG A 39 -21.77 -2.18 -10.87
C ARG A 39 -21.01 -1.10 -11.66
N ARG A 40 -19.93 -0.57 -11.08
CA ARG A 40 -18.99 0.32 -11.78
C ARG A 40 -17.57 -0.23 -11.71
N LEU A 41 -16.71 0.22 -12.62
CA LEU A 41 -15.30 -0.12 -12.58
C LEU A 41 -14.60 0.67 -11.47
N GLY A 42 -13.74 -0.01 -10.72
CA GLY A 42 -12.88 0.59 -9.69
C GLY A 42 -11.73 1.39 -10.30
N PRO A 43 -10.61 1.56 -9.59
CA PRO A 43 -9.45 2.29 -10.11
C PRO A 43 -8.92 1.63 -11.40
N MET A 44 -8.91 2.37 -12.52
CA MET A 44 -8.42 1.88 -13.83
C MET A 44 -7.44 2.83 -14.54
N HIS A 45 -7.24 4.05 -14.03
CA HIS A 45 -6.55 5.13 -14.76
C HIS A 45 -5.03 5.18 -14.51
N VAL A 46 -4.57 4.82 -13.31
CA VAL A 46 -3.16 4.91 -12.90
C VAL A 46 -2.47 3.56 -13.08
N GLY A 47 -1.95 3.32 -14.29
CA GLY A 47 -1.24 2.09 -14.67
C GLY A 47 -2.16 0.88 -14.96
N PRO A 48 -1.59 -0.30 -15.25
CA PRO A 48 -2.37 -1.49 -15.56
C PRO A 48 -3.29 -1.85 -14.38
N PHE A 49 -4.58 -1.95 -14.65
CA PHE A 49 -5.63 -2.20 -13.65
C PHE A 49 -5.66 -1.23 -12.45
N GLY A 50 -5.08 -0.03 -12.59
CA GLY A 50 -5.03 0.95 -11.50
C GLY A 50 -4.06 0.62 -10.35
N LEU A 51 -3.12 -0.32 -10.54
CA LEU A 51 -2.19 -0.73 -9.49
C LEU A 51 -1.28 0.40 -8.98
N LEU A 52 -0.96 1.37 -9.85
CA LEU A 52 -0.13 2.52 -9.45
C LEU A 52 -0.90 3.50 -8.55
N GLN A 53 -2.20 3.29 -8.28
CA GLN A 53 -2.97 4.10 -7.35
C GLN A 53 -2.36 4.10 -5.95
N ILE A 54 -1.81 2.97 -5.50
CA ILE A 54 -1.19 2.88 -4.16
C ILE A 54 0.03 3.81 -4.06
N LEU A 55 0.83 3.88 -5.14
CA LEU A 55 1.98 4.77 -5.20
C LEU A 55 1.56 6.23 -5.32
N ALA A 56 0.56 6.53 -6.16
CA ALA A 56 0.03 7.88 -6.31
C ALA A 56 -0.58 8.41 -5.00
N ASP A 57 -1.34 7.59 -4.28
CA ASP A 57 -1.90 7.93 -2.97
C ASP A 57 -0.78 8.11 -1.92
N GLY A 58 0.29 7.31 -2.01
CA GLY A 58 1.48 7.46 -1.19
C GLY A 58 2.20 8.79 -1.41
N ILE A 59 2.45 9.18 -2.67
CA ILE A 59 3.08 10.46 -3.01
C ILE A 59 2.23 11.63 -2.52
N LYS A 60 0.91 11.55 -2.68
CA LYS A 60 -0.05 12.56 -2.22
C LYS A 60 0.03 12.82 -0.71
N LEU A 61 0.42 11.84 0.11
CA LEU A 61 0.55 12.05 1.56
C LEU A 61 1.72 12.97 1.95
N PHE A 62 2.70 13.13 1.05
CA PHE A 62 3.92 13.90 1.32
C PHE A 62 4.03 15.19 0.48
N THR A 63 3.01 15.50 -0.32
CA THR A 63 2.86 16.76 -1.08
C THR A 63 1.60 17.46 -0.63
#